data_AF-A0AAU8HXE3-F1
#
_entry.id   AF-A0AAU8HXE3-F1
#
_cell.length_a   1.000
_cell.length_b   1.000
_cell.length_c   1.000
_cell.angle_alpha   90.00
_cell.angle_beta   90.00
_cell.angle_gamma   90.00
#
_symmetry.space_group_name_H-M   'P 1'
#
loop_
_entity.id
_entity.type
_entity.pdbx_description
1 polymer ?
#
loop_
_entity_poly.entity_id
_entity_poly.type
_entity_poly.pdbx_seq_one_letter_code
_entity_poly.pdbx_strand_id
1 'polypeptide(L)' 'MWCPGWTAIRGEARTRSHSGVAGRTAQDFVRKAFQKGLISQQEANQ' A
#
# COMPACT_ATOMS: atom_id res chain seq x y z
N MET A 1 -4.02 2.13 5.38
CA MET A 1 -4.76 1.38 4.36
C MET A 1 -4.49 -0.10 4.59
N TRP A 2 -5.52 -0.94 4.61
CA TRP A 2 -5.38 -2.40 4.64
C TRP A 2 -6.48 -3.03 3.77
N CYS A 3 -6.35 -4.30 3.42
CA CYS A 3 -7.38 -5.05 2.68
C CYS A 3 -7.71 -6.34 3.44
N PRO A 4 -8.77 -6.35 4.28
CA PRO A 4 -9.11 -7.50 5.10
C PRO A 4 -9.66 -8.62 4.20
N GLY A 5 -9.15 -9.84 4.36
CA GLY A 5 -9.50 -10.99 3.53
C GLY A 5 -8.55 -11.26 2.35
N TRP A 6 -7.67 -10.31 2.00
CA TRP A 6 -6.65 -10.51 0.96
C TRP A 6 -5.24 -10.64 1.54
N THR A 7 -4.84 -9.74 2.45
CA THR A 7 -3.52 -9.79 3.07
C THR A 7 -3.49 -9.13 4.45
N ALA A 8 -2.64 -9.62 5.34
CA ALA A 8 -2.40 -9.01 6.65
C ALA A 8 -1.51 -7.74 6.57
N ILE A 9 -1.05 -7.37 5.38
CA ILE A 9 -0.21 -6.18 5.17
C ILE A 9 -1.02 -4.91 5.41
N ARG A 10 -0.38 -3.97 6.11
CA ARG A 10 -0.92 -2.63 6.37
C ARG A 10 0.04 -1.57 5.85
N GLY A 11 -0.47 -0.65 5.05
CA GLY A 11 0.24 0.56 4.68
C GLY A 11 0.04 1.62 5.76
N GLU A 12 1.13 2.30 6.10
CA GLU A 12 1.17 3.34 7.11
C GLU A 12 2.08 4.47 6.65
N ALA A 13 1.65 5.71 6.83
CA ALA A 13 2.49 6.87 6.61
C ALA A 13 2.23 7.93 7.68
N ARG A 14 3.29 8.62 8.09
CA ARG A 14 3.21 9.82 8.94
C ARG A 14 3.73 11.01 8.14
N THR A 15 2.87 11.99 7.92
CA THR A 15 3.20 13.23 7.20
C THR A 15 2.48 14.39 7.89
N ARG A 16 3.08 15.59 7.83
CA ARG A 16 2.49 16.81 8.37
C ARG A 16 1.30 17.32 7.55
N SER A 17 1.15 16.84 6.31
CA SER A 17 0.01 17.13 5.44
C SER A 17 -1.07 16.05 5.58
N HIS A 18 -2.31 16.48 5.88
CA HIS A 18 -3.49 15.64 5.92
C HIS A 18 -3.82 15.02 4.55
N SER A 19 -3.69 15.77 3.45
CA SER A 19 -3.93 15.25 2.10
C SER A 19 -2.81 14.31 1.64
N GLY A 20 -1.57 14.57 2.04
CA GLY A 20 -0.41 13.74 1.72
C GLY A 20 -0.39 12.38 2.44
N VAL A 21 -1.10 12.23 3.56
CA VAL A 21 -1.09 10.98 4.35
C VAL A 21 -1.74 9.83 3.60
N ALA A 22 -2.83 10.10 2.86
CA ALA A 22 -3.57 9.06 2.14
C ALA A 22 -2.71 8.45 1.01
N GLY A 23 -2.11 9.30 0.16
CA GLY A 23 -1.26 8.85 -0.94
C GLY A 23 -0.02 8.10 -0.45
N ARG A 24 0.66 8.61 0.58
CA ARG A 24 1.85 7.92 1.14
C ARG A 24 1.49 6.60 1.82
N THR A 25 0.32 6.54 2.46
CA THR A 25 -0.18 5.31 3.09
C THR A 25 -0.49 4.24 2.04
N ALA A 26 -1.04 4.64 0.88
CA ALA A 26 -1.28 3.73 -0.24
C ALA A 26 0.05 3.24 -0.85
N GLN A 27 1.01 4.13 -1.08
CA GLN A 27 2.34 3.78 -1.57
C GLN A 27 3.06 2.77 -0.66
N ASP A 28 3.00 2.98 0.66
CA ASP A 28 3.63 2.07 1.61
C ASP A 28 2.97 0.67 1.61
N PHE A 29 1.64 0.61 1.49
CA PHE A 29 0.91 -0.66 1.34
C PHE A 29 1.38 -1.41 0.08
N VAL A 30 1.36 -0.76 -1.08
CA VAL A 30 1.75 -1.37 -2.37
C VAL A 30 3.19 -1.85 -2.33
N ARG A 31 4.11 -1.04 -1.77
CA ARG A 31 5.51 -1.42 -1.61
C ARG A 31 5.67 -2.69 -0.76
N LYS A 32 4.98 -2.77 0.38
CA LYS A 32 5.04 -3.95 1.26
C LYS A 32 4.44 -5.18 0.58
N ALA A 33 3.34 -5.03 -0.16
CA ALA A 33 2.71 -6.12 -0.89
C ALA A 33 3.59 -6.63 -2.05
N PHE A 34 4.25 -5.73 -2.77
CA PHE A 34 5.24 -6.07 -3.80
C PHE A 34 6.44 -6.82 -3.22
N GLN A 35 7.00 -6.35 -2.10
CA GLN A 35 8.11 -7.04 -1.41
C GLN A 35 7.74 -8.44 -0.92
N LYS A 36 6.45 -8.70 -0.67
CA LYS A 36 5.94 -10.02 -0.27
C LYS A 36 5.52 -10.89 -1.45
N GLY A 37 5.68 -10.40 -2.69
CA GLY A 37 5.30 -11.11 -3.90
C GLY A 37 3.79 -11.27 -4.09
N LEU A 38 2.98 -10.47 -3.40
CA LEU A 38 1.50 -10.53 -3.47
C LEU A 38 0.92 -9.69 -4.61
N ILE A 39 1.72 -8.80 -5.18
CA ILE A 39 1.36 -7.95 -6.33
C ILE A 39 2.54 -7.96 -7.28
N SER A 40 2.29 -8.28 -8.54
CA SER A 40 3.22 -8.12 -9.64
C SER A 40 3.00 -6.79 -10.36
N GLN A 41 4.01 -6.33 -11.09
CA GLN A 41 3.89 -5.10 -11.87
C GLN A 41 2.82 -5.20 -12.97
N GLN A 42 2.53 -6.42 -13.45
CA GLN A 42 1.48 -6.65 -14.45
C GLN A 42 0.08 -6.49 -13.86
N GLU A 43 -0.15 -6.98 -12.64
CA GLU A 43 -1.43 -6.82 -11.94
C GLU A 43 -1.70 -5.36 -11.54
N ALA A 44 -0.64 -4.58 -11.26
CA ALA A 44 -0.77 -3.18 -10.89
C ALA A 44 -1.03 -2.24 -12.09
N ASN A 45 -0.82 -2.70 -13.32
CA ASN A 45 -0.94 -1.92 -14.57
C ASN A 45 -2.21 -2.23 -15.39
N GLN A 46 -3.10 -3.08 -14.85
CA GLN A 46 -4.43 -3.37 -15.38
C GLN A 46 -5.45 -2.36 -14.84
#